data_AF-A0A9K3II93-F1
#
_entry.id   AF-A0A9K3II93-F1
#
_cell.length_a   1.000
_cell.length_b   1.000
_cell.length_c   1.000
_cell.angle_alpha   90.00
_cell.angle_beta   90.00
_cell.angle_gamma   90.00
#
_symmetry.space_group_name_H-M   'P 1'
#
loop_
_entity.id
_entity.type
_entity.pdbx_description
1 polymer ?
#
loop_
_entity_poly.entity_id
_entity_poly.type
_entity_poly.pdbx_seq_one_letter_code
_entity_poly.pdbx_strand_id
1 'polypeptide(L)'
;MRTRGVVMIANSILNASEMDTVVVALIDASRAVGHRGGYLECAHHVEEAFGQEFDTSHCSVTDQADTVLARAEEVYDHLLLPVMDLVTEALKHDDWCALLKVILDPPETME
;
A
#
# COMPACT_ATOMS: atom_id res chain seq x y z
N MET A 1 -10.18 -26.80 -13.27
CA MET A 1 -10.99 -25.73 -12.63
C MET A 1 -10.37 -25.21 -11.34
N ARG A 2 -9.83 -26.05 -10.43
CA ARG A 2 -9.21 -25.61 -9.16
C ARG A 2 -8.15 -24.51 -9.30
N THR A 3 -7.23 -24.63 -10.27
CA THR A 3 -6.14 -23.67 -10.46
C THR A 3 -6.61 -22.32 -10.99
N ARG A 4 -7.63 -22.30 -11.85
CA ARG A 4 -8.15 -21.07 -12.45
C ARG A 4 -8.90 -20.21 -11.41
N GLY A 5 -9.65 -20.83 -10.50
CA GLY A 5 -10.34 -20.10 -9.43
C GLY A 5 -9.41 -19.40 -8.46
N VAL A 6 -8.31 -20.05 -8.05
CA VAL A 6 -7.30 -19.45 -7.15
C VAL A 6 -6.65 -18.22 -7.78
N VAL A 7 -6.30 -18.30 -9.06
CA VAL A 7 -5.70 -17.17 -9.80
C VAL A 7 -6.67 -16.00 -9.89
N MET A 8 -7.96 -16.26 -10.11
CA MET A 8 -8.96 -15.19 -10.18
C MET A 8 -9.18 -14.49 -8.84
N ILE A 9 -9.24 -15.24 -7.74
CA ILE A 9 -9.30 -14.66 -6.39
C ILE A 9 -8.06 -13.80 -6.12
N ALA A 10 -6.87 -14.32 -6.43
CA ALA A 10 -5.63 -13.57 -6.26
C ALA A 10 -5.63 -12.28 -7.08
N ASN A 11 -6.08 -12.34 -8.34
CA ASN A 11 -6.16 -11.14 -9.19
C ASN A 11 -7.19 -10.13 -8.68
N SER A 12 -8.35 -10.55 -8.16
CA SER A 12 -9.33 -9.61 -7.62
C SER A 12 -8.83 -8.92 -6.34
N ILE A 13 -7.98 -9.58 -5.57
CA ILE A 13 -7.30 -9.01 -4.38
C ILE A 13 -6.15 -8.08 -4.82
N LEU A 14 -5.28 -8.54 -5.72
CA LEU A 14 -4.08 -7.82 -6.14
C LEU A 14 -4.38 -6.60 -7.01
N ASN A 15 -5.52 -6.59 -7.72
CA ASN A 15 -5.96 -5.45 -8.54
C ASN A 15 -7.05 -4.62 -7.83
N ALA A 16 -7.25 -4.80 -6.52
CA ALA A 16 -8.17 -3.96 -5.76
C ALA A 16 -7.60 -2.54 -5.68
N SER A 17 -8.40 -1.53 -6.05
CA SER A 17 -7.94 -0.13 -6.08
C SER A 17 -7.57 0.39 -4.69
N GLU A 18 -8.16 -0.18 -3.64
CA GLU A 18 -7.82 0.09 -2.25
C GLU A 18 -6.38 -0.36 -1.93
N MET A 19 -5.98 -1.54 -2.44
CA MET A 19 -4.61 -2.04 -2.31
C MET A 19 -3.63 -1.10 -3.02
N ASP A 20 -3.93 -0.73 -4.27
CA ASP A 20 -3.09 0.19 -5.04
C ASP A 20 -2.90 1.53 -4.30
N THR A 21 -3.99 2.10 -3.80
CA THR A 21 -3.97 3.40 -3.09
C THR A 21 -3.09 3.34 -1.84
N VAL A 22 -3.25 2.29 -1.02
CA VAL A 22 -2.51 2.16 0.23
C VAL A 22 -1.04 1.84 -0.02
N VAL A 23 -0.73 0.99 -1.01
CA VAL A 23 0.66 0.69 -1.39
C VAL A 23 1.37 1.93 -1.93
N VAL A 24 0.70 2.75 -2.74
CA VAL A 24 1.26 4.04 -3.20
C VAL A 24 1.59 4.95 -2.01
N ALA A 25 0.67 5.11 -1.06
CA ALA A 25 0.90 5.92 0.13
C ALA A 25 2.09 5.40 0.97
N LEU A 26 2.20 4.07 1.12
CA LEU A 26 3.29 3.42 1.84
C LEU A 26 4.66 3.65 1.16
N ILE A 27 4.70 3.51 -0.17
CA ILE A 27 5.93 3.75 -0.96
C ILE A 27 6.36 5.21 -0.84
N ASP A 28 5.43 6.16 -0.97
CA ASP A 28 5.75 7.58 -0.90
C ASP A 28 6.22 8.00 0.50
N ALA A 29 5.60 7.46 1.56
CA ALA A 29 6.05 7.68 2.93
C ALA A 29 7.45 7.08 3.18
N SER A 30 7.68 5.86 2.69
CA SER A 30 8.98 5.18 2.80
C SER A 30 10.09 5.95 2.09
N ARG A 31 9.80 6.49 0.90
CA ARG A 31 10.73 7.36 0.17
C ARG A 31 11.03 8.64 0.94
N ALA A 32 10.03 9.27 1.53
CA ALA A 32 10.23 10.48 2.33
C ALA A 32 11.19 10.22 3.50
N VAL A 33 10.99 9.14 4.25
CA VAL A 33 11.92 8.71 5.33
C VAL A 33 13.34 8.51 4.80
N GLY A 34 13.48 7.77 3.69
CA GLY A 34 14.79 7.55 3.06
C GLY A 34 15.48 8.85 2.61
N HIS A 35 14.75 9.76 1.98
CA HIS A 35 15.26 11.06 1.56
C HIS A 35 15.71 11.91 2.76
N ARG A 36 14.93 11.91 3.84
CA ARG A 36 15.31 12.59 5.07
C ARG A 36 16.57 11.99 5.69
N GLY A 37 16.62 10.66 5.83
CA GLY A 37 17.78 9.95 6.37
C GLY A 37 19.05 10.27 5.59
N GLY A 38 18.99 10.21 4.25
CA GLY A 38 20.12 10.57 3.39
C GLY A 38 20.53 12.04 3.49
N TYR A 39 19.57 12.96 3.67
CA TYR A 39 19.89 14.36 3.91
C TYR A 39 20.63 14.55 5.24
N LEU A 40 20.15 13.93 6.32
CA LEU A 40 20.75 14.02 7.66
C LEU A 40 22.17 13.44 7.67
N GLU A 41 22.38 12.31 7.00
CA GLU A 41 23.71 11.70 6.85
C GLU A 41 24.66 12.62 6.08
N CYS A 42 24.21 13.21 4.97
CA CYS A 42 25.02 14.18 4.22
C CYS A 42 25.34 15.43 5.03
N ALA A 43 24.36 15.99 5.74
CA ALA A 43 24.55 17.15 6.61
C ALA A 43 25.63 16.84 7.66
N HIS A 44 25.52 15.71 8.35
CA HIS A 44 26.49 15.26 9.35
C HIS A 44 27.92 15.18 8.80
N HIS A 45 28.12 14.56 7.63
CA HIS A 45 29.46 14.48 7.02
C HIS A 45 30.04 15.85 6.65
N VAL A 46 29.21 16.80 6.22
CA VAL A 46 29.63 18.17 5.92
C VAL A 46 29.99 18.92 7.21
N GLU A 47 29.21 18.75 8.28
CA GLU A 47 29.52 19.34 9.58
C GLU A 47 30.89 18.87 10.09
N GLU A 48 31.17 17.57 10.01
CA GLU A 48 32.46 17.00 10.41
C GLU A 48 33.62 17.54 9.57
N ALA A 49 33.44 17.67 8.25
CA ALA A 49 34.49 18.10 7.33
C ALA A 49 34.83 19.59 7.48
N PHE A 50 33.83 20.44 7.73
CA PHE A 50 33.99 21.90 7.76
C PHE A 50 34.00 22.49 9.18
N GLY A 51 33.62 21.72 10.20
CA GLY A 51 33.53 22.19 11.59
C GLY A 51 32.45 23.24 11.81
N GLN A 52 31.42 23.25 10.96
CA GLN A 52 30.30 24.19 10.99
C GLN A 52 28.99 23.42 11.04
N GLU A 53 28.09 23.81 11.94
CA GLU A 53 26.74 23.24 12.05
C GLU A 53 25.91 23.49 10.78
N PHE A 54 25.23 22.44 10.31
CA PHE A 54 24.31 22.43 9.18
C PHE A 54 22.95 21.97 9.70
N ASP A 55 22.01 22.90 9.73
CA ASP A 55 20.65 22.59 10.15
C ASP A 55 19.86 21.83 9.07
N THR A 56 18.64 21.42 9.40
CA THR A 56 17.73 20.77 8.46
C THR A 56 16.84 21.74 7.71
N SER A 57 17.12 23.05 7.72
CA SER A 57 16.24 24.08 7.14
C SER A 57 16.09 23.94 5.62
N HIS A 58 17.09 23.35 4.97
CA HIS A 58 17.08 23.06 3.53
C HIS A 58 16.64 21.62 3.20
N CYS A 59 16.25 20.83 4.20
CA CYS A 59 15.67 19.51 3.95
C CYS A 59 14.27 19.69 3.36
N SER A 60 14.03 19.12 2.17
CA SER A 60 12.72 19.14 1.53
C SER A 60 11.69 18.23 2.23
N VAL A 61 12.13 17.42 3.19
CA VAL A 61 11.31 16.46 3.93
C VAL A 61 11.26 16.83 5.41
N THR A 62 10.03 16.89 5.95
CA THR A 62 9.78 17.25 7.34
C THR A 62 10.26 16.18 8.31
N ASP A 63 10.44 16.56 9.58
CA ASP A 63 10.75 15.65 10.70
C ASP A 63 9.62 14.67 11.05
N GLN A 64 8.43 14.86 10.46
CA GLN A 64 7.27 14.00 10.65
C GLN A 64 7.27 12.76 9.72
N ALA A 65 8.26 12.62 8.83
CA ALA A 65 8.30 11.53 7.85
C ALA A 65 8.12 10.14 8.48
N ASP A 66 8.79 9.88 9.60
CA ASP A 66 8.66 8.60 10.32
C ASP A 66 7.26 8.37 10.89
N THR A 67 6.61 9.44 11.37
CA THR A 67 5.22 9.35 11.86
C THR A 67 4.24 9.11 10.71
N VAL A 68 4.48 9.71 9.55
CA VAL A 68 3.67 9.48 8.35
C VAL A 68 3.85 8.05 7.86
N LEU A 69 5.08 7.51 7.86
CA LEU A 69 5.35 6.12 7.51
C LEU A 69 4.62 5.16 8.46
N ALA A 70 4.76 5.35 9.78
CA ALA A 70 4.08 4.50 10.77
C ALA A 70 2.55 4.47 10.58
N ARG A 71 1.94 5.61 10.22
CA ARG A 71 0.51 5.67 9.90
C ARG A 71 0.17 4.93 8.60
N ALA A 72 1.01 5.04 7.57
CA ALA A 72 0.81 4.34 6.32
C ALA A 72 0.94 2.81 6.50
N GLU A 73 1.89 2.36 7.32
CA GLU A 73 2.04 0.96 7.74
C GLU A 73 0.79 0.48 8.49
N GLU A 74 0.30 1.26 9.46
CA GLU A 74 -0.92 0.92 10.21
C GLU A 74 -2.13 0.76 9.27
N VAL A 75 -2.28 1.64 8.29
CA VAL A 75 -3.36 1.54 7.29
C VAL A 75 -3.19 0.31 6.39
N TYR A 76 -1.97 -0.02 5.98
CA TYR A 76 -1.67 -1.20 5.17
C TYR A 76 -1.97 -2.50 5.92
N ASP A 77 -1.49 -2.62 7.16
CA ASP A 77 -1.66 -3.81 8.00
C ASP A 77 -3.13 -4.09 8.33
N HIS A 78 -3.97 -3.04 8.37
CA HIS A 78 -5.40 -3.15 8.67
C HIS A 78 -6.28 -2.95 7.41
N LEU A 79 -5.70 -3.05 6.21
CA LEU A 79 -6.45 -2.88 4.97
C LEU A 79 -7.53 -3.96 4.83
N LEU A 80 -8.78 -3.51 4.80
CA LEU A 80 -9.92 -4.36 4.47
C LEU A 80 -10.19 -4.27 2.97
N LEU A 81 -10.17 -5.42 2.30
CA LEU A 81 -10.49 -5.51 0.88
C LEU A 81 -11.96 -5.95 0.73
N PRO A 82 -12.86 -5.12 0.16
CA PRO A 82 -14.28 -5.45 0.04
C PRO A 82 -14.55 -6.78 -0.66
N VAL A 83 -13.67 -7.19 -1.58
CA VAL A 83 -13.75 -8.50 -2.25
C VAL A 83 -13.73 -9.67 -1.25
N MET A 84 -13.01 -9.55 -0.14
CA MET A 84 -12.95 -10.60 0.89
C MET A 84 -14.28 -10.77 1.62
N ASP A 85 -14.98 -9.67 1.88
CA ASP A 85 -16.30 -9.70 2.49
C ASP A 85 -17.34 -10.29 1.51
N LEU A 86 -17.28 -9.88 0.24
CA LEU A 86 -18.14 -10.44 -0.81
C LEU A 86 -17.94 -11.94 -1.00
N VAL A 87 -16.68 -12.40 -1.02
CA VAL A 87 -16.36 -13.83 -1.08
C VAL A 87 -16.87 -14.57 0.16
N THR A 88 -16.64 -14.02 1.35
CA THR A 88 -17.09 -14.62 2.61
C THR A 88 -18.61 -14.74 2.68
N GLU A 89 -19.31 -13.72 2.21
CA GLU A 89 -20.77 -13.74 2.13
C GLU A 89 -21.27 -14.75 1.10
N ALA A 90 -20.71 -14.77 -0.11
CA ALA A 90 -21.08 -15.71 -1.16
C ALA A 90 -20.97 -17.18 -0.72
N LEU A 91 -19.96 -17.51 0.09
CA LEU A 91 -19.74 -18.86 0.62
C LEU A 91 -20.82 -19.34 1.60
N LYS A 92 -21.71 -18.46 2.08
CA LYS A 92 -22.83 -18.82 2.97
C LYS A 92 -24.07 -19.32 2.22
N HIS A 93 -24.13 -19.15 0.89
CA HIS A 93 -25.29 -19.49 0.07
C HIS A 93 -25.12 -20.84 -0.64
N ASP A 94 -26.21 -21.55 -0.89
CA ASP A 94 -26.17 -22.86 -1.57
C ASP A 94 -25.65 -22.75 -3.01
N ASP A 95 -25.85 -21.59 -3.65
CA ASP A 95 -25.40 -21.26 -5.00
C ASP A 95 -24.07 -20.49 -5.04
N TRP A 96 -23.25 -20.58 -3.97
CA TRP A 96 -21.94 -19.92 -3.82
C TRP A 96 -21.06 -19.97 -5.07
N CYS A 97 -21.09 -21.08 -5.81
CA CYS A 97 -20.25 -21.30 -7.00
C CYS A 97 -20.67 -20.40 -8.18
N ALA A 98 -21.95 -20.01 -8.26
CA ALA A 98 -22.44 -19.04 -9.23
C ALA A 98 -22.10 -17.60 -8.78
N LEU A 99 -22.30 -17.29 -7.50
CA LEU A 99 -22.00 -15.98 -6.92
C LEU A 99 -20.51 -15.62 -7.05
N LEU A 100 -19.61 -16.56 -6.72
CA LEU A 100 -18.16 -16.35 -6.86
C LEU A 100 -17.73 -16.07 -8.31
N LYS A 101 -18.41 -16.67 -9.30
CA LYS A 101 -18.10 -16.36 -10.71
C LYS A 101 -18.45 -14.92 -11.05
N VAL A 102 -19.60 -14.44 -10.58
CA VAL A 102 -20.02 -13.04 -10.81
C VAL A 102 -19.08 -12.06 -10.12
N ILE A 103 -18.62 -12.37 -8.91
CA ILE A 103 -17.71 -11.51 -8.14
C ILE A 103 -16.31 -11.45 -8.77
N LEU A 104 -15.77 -12.61 -9.17
CA LEU A 104 -14.38 -12.72 -9.61
C LEU A 104 -14.20 -12.49 -11.12
N ASP A 105 -15.20 -12.85 -11.91
CA ASP A 105 -15.24 -12.78 -13.37
C ASP A 105 -16.53 -12.04 -13.79
N PRO A 106 -16.69 -10.76 -13.41
CA PRO A 106 -17.89 -10.01 -13.74
C PRO A 106 -18.05 -9.98 -15.27
N PRO A 107 -19.26 -10.24 -15.80
CA PRO A 107 -19.49 -10.19 -17.23
C PRO A 107 -19.12 -8.80 -17.74
N GLU A 108 -18.40 -8.73 -18.87
CA GLU A 108 -18.12 -7.47 -19.53
C GLU A 108 -19.46 -6.75 -19.76
N THR A 109 -19.65 -5.63 -19.07
CA THR A 109 -20.74 -4.72 -19.39
C THR A 109 -20.44 -4.16 -20.77
N MET A 110 -21.18 -4.62 -21.79
CA MET A 110 -21.26 -3.94 -23.07
C MET A 110 -21.76 -2.51 -22.81
N GLU A 111 -20.84 -1.55 -22.84
CA GLU A 111 -21.19 -0.14 -23.08
C GLU A 111 -21.70 0.07 -24.51
#